data_AF-A0AAD6HUL8-F1
#
_entry.id   AF-A0AAD6HUL8-F1
#
_cell.length_a   1.000
_cell.length_b   1.000
_cell.length_c   1.000
_cell.angle_alpha   90.00
_cell.angle_beta   90.00
_cell.angle_gamma   90.00
#
_symmetry.space_group_name_H-M   'P 1'
#
loop_
_entity.id
_entity.type
_entity.pdbx_description
1 polymer ?
#
loop_
_entity_poly.entity_id
_entity_poly.type
_entity_poly.pdbx_seq_one_letter_code
_entity_poly.pdbx_strand_id
1 'polypeptide(L)'
;MPHHLPLFGGSRAWSQEDWTSSDDRVRGGSSHSTLTCSASSLTATFYGELDIRTLGGAGFASQRTTGSDRVWDLSAYDGLEVILGPSDGKVYTLTLKDEILPRRPDGREQSSVSWEYDFKAEGMRNSIFVKWSDFRPTYRGKDKHDAEPLDLRNVKRFGIMVRSFFGDQEGQFELGVVSIAALRMGRYRDHPQEEEEFDEKEDWGRTRSGWFSWLTSCLRCRS
;
A
#
# COMPACT_ATOMS: atom_id res chain seq x y z
N MET A 1 -1.46 10.55 -20.12
CA MET A 1 -1.91 9.53 -19.15
C MET A 1 -1.79 10.14 -17.76
N PRO A 2 -2.80 10.03 -16.90
CA PRO A 2 -2.68 10.54 -15.53
C PRO A 2 -1.56 9.79 -14.79
N HIS A 3 -0.83 10.51 -13.94
CA HIS A 3 0.21 9.92 -13.09
C HIS A 3 -0.36 9.02 -11.98
N HIS A 4 -1.68 9.06 -11.79
CA HIS A 4 -2.41 8.38 -10.74
C HIS A 4 -3.73 7.86 -11.31
N LEU A 5 -3.98 6.56 -11.16
CA LEU A 5 -5.19 5.88 -11.62
C LEU A 5 -5.93 5.30 -10.41
N PRO A 6 -7.05 5.91 -10.00
CA PRO A 6 -7.91 5.39 -8.93
C PRO A 6 -8.52 4.05 -9.34
N LEU A 7 -8.20 2.98 -8.61
CA LEU A 7 -8.72 1.64 -8.85
C LEU A 7 -9.94 1.37 -7.96
N PHE A 8 -9.79 1.61 -6.65
CA PHE A 8 -10.84 1.41 -5.64
C PHE A 8 -10.75 2.54 -4.61
N GLY A 9 -11.88 3.14 -4.23
CA GLY A 9 -11.87 4.28 -3.30
C GLY A 9 -11.31 5.58 -3.91
N GLY A 10 -11.04 6.54 -3.03
CA GLY A 10 -10.54 7.87 -3.43
C GLY A 10 -11.59 8.68 -4.17
N SER A 11 -11.33 9.04 -5.44
CA SER A 11 -12.30 9.74 -6.29
C SER A 11 -13.38 8.81 -6.87
N ARG A 12 -13.23 7.49 -6.70
CA ARG A 12 -14.27 6.49 -6.99
C ARG A 12 -14.82 5.96 -5.67
N ALA A 13 -16.12 5.97 -5.47
CA ALA A 13 -16.68 5.33 -4.29
C ALA A 13 -16.36 3.82 -4.30
N TRP A 14 -16.12 3.25 -3.11
CA TRP A 14 -16.07 1.80 -2.98
C TRP A 14 -17.46 1.20 -3.28
N SER A 15 -17.48 0.08 -4.01
CA SER A 15 -18.66 -0.76 -4.14
C SER A 15 -18.41 -2.10 -3.47
N GLN A 16 -19.27 -2.48 -2.54
CA GLN A 16 -19.17 -3.79 -1.89
C GLN A 16 -19.41 -4.94 -2.89
N GLU A 17 -20.21 -4.70 -3.94
CA GLU A 17 -20.52 -5.68 -5.00
C GLU A 17 -19.29 -6.01 -5.88
N ASP A 18 -18.29 -5.14 -5.87
CA ASP A 18 -17.03 -5.39 -6.55
C ASP A 18 -16.17 -6.43 -5.84
N TRP A 19 -16.53 -6.87 -4.63
CA TRP A 19 -15.70 -7.73 -3.79
C TRP A 19 -16.47 -8.95 -3.28
N THR A 20 -15.77 -10.07 -3.17
CA THR A 20 -16.35 -11.31 -2.66
C THR A 20 -15.32 -12.14 -1.90
N SER A 21 -15.79 -12.86 -0.88
CA SER A 21 -14.94 -13.67 -0.01
C SER A 21 -14.33 -14.87 -0.73
N SER A 22 -13.11 -15.21 -0.35
CA SER A 22 -12.36 -16.38 -0.78
C SER A 22 -11.66 -17.06 0.39
N ASP A 23 -12.35 -17.24 1.51
CA ASP A 23 -11.75 -17.71 2.76
C ASP A 23 -11.38 -19.21 2.73
N ASP A 24 -10.65 -19.66 3.75
CA ASP A 24 -10.20 -21.05 3.90
C ASP A 24 -11.33 -22.09 4.04
N ARG A 25 -12.59 -21.67 4.19
CA ARG A 25 -13.79 -22.52 4.12
C ARG A 25 -13.86 -23.37 2.86
N VAL A 26 -13.27 -22.90 1.75
CA VAL A 26 -13.15 -23.69 0.50
C VAL A 26 -12.25 -24.93 0.64
N ARG A 27 -11.49 -25.02 1.73
CA ARG A 27 -10.64 -26.14 2.15
C ARG A 27 -11.09 -26.76 3.48
N GLY A 28 -12.27 -26.39 3.99
CA GLY A 28 -12.79 -26.87 5.26
C GLY A 28 -12.28 -26.12 6.49
N GLY A 29 -11.64 -24.95 6.32
CA GLY A 29 -11.33 -24.05 7.44
C GLY A 29 -12.56 -23.30 7.95
N SER A 30 -12.35 -22.52 9.01
CA SER A 30 -13.41 -21.78 9.70
C SER A 30 -13.20 -20.27 9.70
N SER A 31 -12.18 -19.77 8.99
CA SER A 31 -11.98 -18.34 8.83
C SER A 31 -13.06 -17.74 7.93
N HIS A 32 -13.45 -16.51 8.23
CA HIS A 32 -14.41 -15.79 7.41
C HIS A 32 -14.07 -14.30 7.34
N SER A 33 -14.38 -13.69 6.21
CA SER A 33 -14.21 -12.25 6.03
C SER A 33 -15.44 -11.59 5.43
N THR A 34 -15.55 -10.30 5.71
CA THR A 34 -16.49 -9.36 5.07
C THR A 34 -15.71 -8.12 4.65
N LEU A 35 -16.11 -7.52 3.53
CA LEU A 35 -15.73 -6.15 3.17
C LEU A 35 -17.00 -5.31 3.12
N THR A 36 -17.10 -4.27 3.95
CA THR A 36 -18.23 -3.34 3.94
C THR A 36 -17.79 -1.98 3.45
N CYS A 37 -18.70 -1.31 2.74
CA CYS A 37 -18.51 0.04 2.25
C CYS A 37 -19.60 0.91 2.87
N SER A 38 -19.25 1.96 3.61
CA SER A 38 -20.25 2.87 4.16
C SER A 38 -20.50 4.02 3.21
N ALA A 39 -21.77 4.41 3.00
CA ALA A 39 -22.09 5.63 2.26
C ALA A 39 -21.62 6.91 2.99
N SER A 40 -21.38 6.84 4.32
CA SER A 40 -20.94 7.96 5.15
C SER A 40 -19.41 8.02 5.34
N SER A 41 -18.66 7.05 4.82
CA SER A 41 -17.21 6.99 4.95
C SER A 41 -16.57 6.67 3.60
N LEU A 42 -15.47 7.33 3.27
CA LEU A 42 -14.67 7.01 2.08
C LEU A 42 -13.84 5.71 2.25
N THR A 43 -13.97 5.03 3.38
CA THR A 43 -13.18 3.85 3.75
C THR A 43 -14.00 2.59 3.59
N ALA A 44 -13.45 1.59 2.90
CA ALA A 44 -13.95 0.21 2.99
C ALA A 44 -13.29 -0.49 4.18
N THR A 45 -14.07 -1.25 4.94
CA THR A 45 -13.58 -1.99 6.11
C THR A 45 -13.55 -3.47 5.78
N PHE A 46 -12.35 -4.06 5.79
CA PHE A 46 -12.10 -5.50 5.67
C PHE A 46 -11.94 -6.10 7.07
N TYR A 47 -12.83 -7.00 7.47
CA TYR A 47 -12.86 -7.55 8.82
C TYR A 47 -13.43 -8.97 8.88
N GLY A 48 -13.25 -9.63 10.02
CA GLY A 48 -13.78 -10.97 10.28
C GLY A 48 -12.98 -11.72 11.34
N GLU A 49 -13.02 -13.04 11.27
CA GLU A 49 -12.29 -13.92 12.17
C GLU A 49 -11.31 -14.81 11.41
N LEU A 50 -10.05 -14.80 11.84
CA LEU A 50 -9.01 -15.70 11.39
C LEU A 50 -8.90 -16.88 12.36
N ASP A 51 -9.51 -18.00 11.99
CA ASP A 51 -9.36 -19.25 12.73
C ASP A 51 -8.15 -20.04 12.22
N ILE A 52 -7.30 -20.45 13.16
CA ILE A 52 -6.12 -21.26 12.85
C ILE A 52 -6.26 -22.68 13.39
N ARG A 53 -7.28 -22.97 14.20
CA ARG A 53 -7.40 -24.25 14.91
C ARG A 53 -7.92 -25.34 13.98
N THR A 54 -8.89 -25.01 13.12
CA THR A 54 -9.55 -26.00 12.24
C THR A 54 -8.55 -26.67 11.28
N LEU A 55 -7.53 -25.92 10.81
CA LEU A 55 -6.52 -26.44 9.89
C LEU A 55 -5.14 -26.60 10.54
N GLY A 56 -5.08 -26.77 11.87
CA GLY A 56 -3.85 -27.15 12.58
C GLY A 56 -2.73 -26.11 12.50
N GLY A 57 -3.05 -24.84 12.75
CA GLY A 57 -2.15 -23.69 12.70
C GLY A 57 -2.22 -22.91 11.37
N ALA A 58 -2.77 -23.51 10.31
CA ALA A 58 -3.06 -22.81 9.07
C ALA A 58 -4.42 -22.09 9.13
N GLY A 59 -4.54 -20.96 8.45
CA GLY A 59 -5.80 -20.24 8.30
C GLY A 59 -5.63 -19.04 7.40
N PHE A 60 -6.67 -18.68 6.65
CA PHE A 60 -6.72 -17.42 5.92
C PHE A 60 -8.14 -16.94 5.64
N ALA A 61 -8.33 -15.63 5.69
CA ALA A 61 -9.54 -14.95 5.27
C ALA A 61 -9.19 -13.91 4.20
N SER A 62 -9.97 -13.82 3.14
CA SER A 62 -9.63 -12.91 2.04
C SER A 62 -10.84 -12.42 1.26
N GLN A 63 -10.71 -11.22 0.71
CA GLN A 63 -11.66 -10.62 -0.22
C GLN A 63 -10.93 -10.38 -1.55
N ARG A 64 -11.61 -10.64 -2.67
CA ARG A 64 -11.07 -10.41 -4.00
C ARG A 64 -12.11 -9.75 -4.90
N THR A 65 -11.64 -9.10 -5.95
CA THR A 65 -12.56 -8.48 -6.92
C THR A 65 -13.42 -9.52 -7.63
N THR A 66 -14.69 -9.20 -7.84
CA THR A 66 -15.64 -9.99 -8.64
C THR A 66 -15.39 -9.84 -10.14
N GLY A 67 -16.04 -10.68 -10.95
CA GLY A 67 -15.85 -10.71 -12.40
C GLY A 67 -14.67 -11.57 -12.84
N SER A 68 -14.77 -12.11 -14.06
CA SER A 68 -13.70 -12.89 -14.72
C SER A 68 -13.25 -12.27 -16.04
N ASP A 69 -13.96 -11.25 -16.49
CA ASP A 69 -13.80 -10.49 -17.72
C ASP A 69 -13.09 -9.14 -17.49
N ARG A 70 -12.90 -8.74 -16.22
CA ARG A 70 -12.16 -7.52 -15.87
C ARG A 70 -10.69 -7.65 -16.27
N VAL A 71 -10.18 -6.60 -16.92
CA VAL A 71 -8.77 -6.46 -17.28
C VAL A 71 -8.33 -5.03 -16.98
N TRP A 72 -7.22 -4.89 -16.27
CA TRP A 72 -6.55 -3.63 -15.98
C TRP A 72 -5.19 -3.62 -16.67
N ASP A 73 -5.00 -2.65 -17.56
CA ASP A 73 -3.67 -2.32 -18.08
C ASP A 73 -3.00 -1.31 -17.14
N LEU A 74 -2.05 -1.83 -16.36
CA LEU A 74 -1.26 -1.09 -15.38
C LEU A 74 0.20 -0.90 -15.84
N SER A 75 0.51 -1.25 -17.10
CA SER A 75 1.89 -1.24 -17.62
C SER A 75 2.53 0.16 -17.70
N ALA A 76 1.71 1.21 -17.57
CA ALA A 76 2.15 2.60 -17.56
C ALA A 76 2.50 3.15 -16.16
N TYR A 77 2.31 2.36 -15.09
CA TYR A 77 2.52 2.76 -13.70
C TYR A 77 3.69 2.00 -13.09
N ASP A 78 4.20 2.45 -11.94
CA ASP A 78 5.38 1.87 -11.29
C ASP A 78 5.01 0.98 -10.09
N GLY A 79 3.76 1.08 -9.61
CA GLY A 79 3.29 0.34 -8.46
C GLY A 79 1.88 0.72 -8.03
N LEU A 80 1.50 0.22 -6.85
CA LEU A 80 0.24 0.55 -6.18
C LEU A 80 0.49 1.48 -4.99
N GLU A 81 -0.24 2.58 -4.94
CA GLU A 81 -0.45 3.36 -3.72
C GLU A 81 -1.68 2.81 -2.99
N VAL A 82 -1.53 2.52 -1.70
CA VAL A 82 -2.62 2.12 -0.83
C VAL A 82 -2.69 3.06 0.36
N ILE A 83 -3.81 3.78 0.47
CA ILE A 83 -4.10 4.64 1.61
C ILE A 83 -4.93 3.84 2.60
N LEU A 84 -4.39 3.64 3.79
CA LEU A 84 -4.96 2.84 4.87
C LEU A 84 -5.69 3.74 5.88
N GLY A 85 -6.75 3.20 6.47
CA GLY A 85 -7.47 3.75 7.60
C GLY A 85 -7.09 3.05 8.91
N PRO A 86 -8.01 3.03 9.91
CA PRO A 86 -7.80 2.30 11.16
C PRO A 86 -7.49 0.82 10.92
N SER A 87 -6.64 0.23 11.75
CA SER A 87 -6.27 -1.18 11.67
C SER A 87 -5.95 -1.75 13.04
N ASP A 88 -6.15 -3.06 13.18
CA ASP A 88 -5.79 -3.86 14.35
C ASP A 88 -4.28 -4.14 14.52
N GLY A 89 -3.44 -3.73 13.56
CA GLY A 89 -2.00 -3.95 13.58
C GLY A 89 -1.54 -5.36 13.20
N LYS A 90 -2.41 -6.21 12.64
CA LYS A 90 -2.01 -7.49 12.02
C LYS A 90 -1.27 -7.26 10.69
N VAL A 91 -0.64 -8.31 10.20
CA VAL A 91 -0.05 -8.32 8.86
C VAL A 91 -1.10 -8.75 7.86
N TYR A 92 -1.25 -7.95 6.80
CA TYR A 92 -2.15 -8.15 5.69
C TYR A 92 -1.36 -8.39 4.40
N THR A 93 -2.02 -8.96 3.40
CA THR A 93 -1.40 -9.26 2.11
C THR A 93 -2.24 -8.66 0.99
N LEU A 94 -1.61 -7.85 0.13
CA LEU A 94 -2.17 -7.52 -1.19
C LEU A 94 -1.90 -8.66 -2.14
N THR A 95 -2.90 -9.03 -2.93
CA THR A 95 -2.80 -10.10 -3.93
C THR A 95 -3.19 -9.60 -5.31
N LEU A 96 -2.42 -9.98 -6.32
CA LEU A 96 -2.72 -9.72 -7.73
C LEU A 96 -2.74 -11.03 -8.51
N LYS A 97 -3.58 -11.09 -9.54
CA LYS A 97 -3.53 -12.13 -10.57
C LYS A 97 -3.66 -11.50 -11.95
N ASP A 98 -2.88 -12.00 -12.89
CA ASP A 98 -2.99 -11.75 -14.33
C ASP A 98 -3.69 -12.89 -15.09
N GLU A 99 -3.89 -14.05 -14.44
CA GLU A 99 -4.56 -15.21 -15.01
C GLU A 99 -5.72 -15.71 -14.13
N ILE A 100 -6.90 -15.82 -14.75
CA ILE A 100 -8.07 -16.49 -14.19
C ILE A 100 -8.35 -17.74 -15.02
N LEU A 101 -8.09 -18.90 -14.43
CA LEU A 101 -8.34 -20.19 -15.05
C LEU A 101 -9.85 -20.51 -15.09
N PRO A 102 -10.31 -21.29 -16.08
CA PRO A 102 -11.69 -21.79 -16.11
C PRO A 102 -12.06 -22.50 -14.80
N ARG A 103 -13.33 -22.45 -14.42
CA ARG A 103 -13.80 -23.24 -13.28
C ARG A 103 -13.64 -24.73 -13.57
N ARG A 104 -13.42 -25.50 -12.51
CA ARG A 104 -13.43 -26.96 -12.57
C ARG A 104 -14.85 -27.47 -12.90
N PRO A 105 -14.99 -28.72 -13.37
CA PRO A 105 -16.30 -29.33 -13.57
C PRO A 105 -17.19 -29.34 -12.32
N ASP A 106 -16.60 -29.37 -11.13
CA ASP A 106 -17.30 -29.29 -9.83
C ASP A 106 -17.68 -27.84 -9.42
N GLY A 107 -17.45 -26.86 -10.30
CA GLY A 107 -17.75 -25.45 -10.07
C GLY A 107 -16.72 -24.68 -9.24
N ARG A 108 -15.70 -25.36 -8.71
CA ARG A 108 -14.65 -24.73 -7.88
C ARG A 108 -13.64 -23.95 -8.73
N GLU A 109 -13.10 -22.88 -8.16
CA GLU A 109 -12.00 -22.14 -8.78
C GLU A 109 -10.72 -22.99 -8.79
N GLN A 110 -9.96 -22.89 -9.88
CA GLN A 110 -8.64 -23.48 -9.98
C GLN A 110 -7.59 -22.58 -9.32
N SER A 111 -6.50 -23.19 -8.86
CA SER A 111 -5.36 -22.43 -8.34
C SER A 111 -4.47 -22.01 -9.50
N SER A 112 -4.24 -20.70 -9.60
CA SER A 112 -3.22 -20.07 -10.44
C SER A 112 -2.19 -19.37 -9.55
N VAL A 113 -1.12 -18.85 -10.17
CA VAL A 113 -0.13 -18.00 -9.50
C VAL A 113 -0.82 -16.76 -8.92
N SER A 114 -0.33 -16.31 -7.77
CA SER A 114 -0.74 -15.08 -7.10
C SER A 114 0.50 -14.26 -6.78
N TRP A 115 0.48 -12.97 -7.06
CA TRP A 115 1.55 -12.04 -6.70
C TRP A 115 1.18 -11.39 -5.39
N GLU A 116 2.02 -11.59 -4.37
CA GLU A 116 1.70 -11.24 -2.99
C GLU A 116 2.69 -10.22 -2.42
N TYR A 117 2.15 -9.23 -1.72
CA TYR A 117 2.94 -8.28 -0.93
C TYR A 117 2.36 -8.19 0.48
N ASP A 118 3.17 -8.51 1.49
CA ASP A 118 2.78 -8.41 2.89
C ASP A 118 3.05 -7.00 3.41
N PHE A 119 2.11 -6.45 4.16
CA PHE A 119 2.22 -5.13 4.76
C PHE A 119 1.52 -5.09 6.11
N LYS A 120 1.89 -4.09 6.91
CA LYS A 120 1.24 -3.79 8.18
C LYS A 120 0.82 -2.32 8.16
N ALA A 121 -0.40 -2.05 8.61
CA ALA A 121 -0.84 -0.68 8.83
C ALA A 121 -0.19 -0.15 10.12
N GLU A 122 0.39 1.04 10.07
CA GLU A 122 1.01 1.69 11.22
C GLU A 122 0.21 2.96 11.57
N GLY A 123 -0.21 3.08 12.82
CA GLY A 123 -0.97 4.26 13.29
C GLY A 123 -2.40 4.36 12.74
N MET A 124 -2.99 5.55 12.84
CA MET A 124 -4.42 5.79 12.49
C MET A 124 -4.66 6.05 11.00
N ARG A 125 -3.64 6.47 10.25
CA ARG A 125 -3.68 6.68 8.80
C ARG A 125 -2.28 6.56 8.24
N ASN A 126 -2.07 5.63 7.33
CA ASN A 126 -0.79 5.39 6.67
C ASN A 126 -0.99 5.27 5.16
N SER A 127 0.04 5.58 4.38
CA SER A 127 0.10 5.30 2.96
C SER A 127 1.29 4.39 2.70
N ILE A 128 1.07 3.35 1.91
CA ILE A 128 2.15 2.49 1.41
C ILE A 128 2.20 2.58 -0.11
N PHE A 129 3.42 2.61 -0.65
CA PHE A 129 3.65 2.46 -2.08
C PHE A 129 4.38 1.15 -2.32
N VAL A 130 3.80 0.29 -3.14
CA VAL A 130 4.28 -1.06 -3.43
C VAL A 130 4.68 -1.13 -4.89
N LYS A 131 5.98 -1.29 -5.18
CA LYS A 131 6.44 -1.42 -6.56
C LYS A 131 6.04 -2.78 -7.11
N TRP A 132 5.90 -2.88 -8.44
CA TRP A 132 5.65 -4.18 -9.07
C TRP A 132 6.73 -5.23 -8.74
N SER A 133 7.98 -4.80 -8.57
CA SER A 133 9.10 -5.66 -8.19
C SER A 133 9.04 -6.21 -6.77
N ASP A 134 8.21 -5.61 -5.90
CA ASP A 134 8.13 -5.99 -4.49
C ASP A 134 7.12 -7.14 -4.28
N PHE A 135 6.28 -7.41 -5.29
CA PHE A 135 5.37 -8.54 -5.27
C PHE A 135 6.10 -9.86 -5.52
N ARG A 136 5.85 -10.83 -4.65
CA ARG A 136 6.43 -12.18 -4.74
C ARG A 136 5.43 -13.14 -5.35
N PRO A 137 5.80 -13.91 -6.39
CA PRO A 137 4.91 -14.92 -6.95
C PRO A 137 4.77 -16.11 -5.99
N THR A 138 3.54 -16.53 -5.76
CA THR A 138 3.19 -17.70 -4.94
C THR A 138 2.24 -18.63 -5.68
N TYR A 139 2.32 -19.92 -5.37
CA TYR A 139 1.34 -20.91 -5.77
C TYR A 139 0.86 -21.70 -4.55
N ARG A 140 -0.43 -21.55 -4.23
CA ARG A 140 -1.05 -22.16 -3.03
C ARG A 140 -0.32 -21.80 -1.73
N GLY A 141 0.15 -20.55 -1.61
CA GLY A 141 0.82 -20.03 -0.41
C GLY A 141 2.29 -20.44 -0.28
N LYS A 142 2.89 -21.00 -1.34
CA LYS A 142 4.32 -21.29 -1.41
C LYS A 142 4.98 -20.42 -2.46
N ASP A 143 6.20 -19.97 -2.22
CA ASP A 143 6.97 -19.21 -3.19
C ASP A 143 7.14 -19.97 -4.50
N LYS A 144 7.00 -19.25 -5.62
CA LYS A 144 7.13 -19.77 -6.97
C LYS A 144 8.14 -18.93 -7.75
N HIS A 145 9.41 -19.11 -7.43
CA HIS A 145 10.51 -18.31 -8.02
C HIS A 145 10.68 -18.49 -9.53
N ASP A 146 10.14 -19.57 -10.09
CA ASP A 146 10.15 -19.89 -11.53
C ASP A 146 8.89 -19.37 -12.27
N ALA A 147 8.09 -18.52 -11.64
CA ALA A 147 6.94 -17.91 -12.32
C ALA A 147 7.40 -16.89 -13.37
N GLU A 148 6.68 -16.83 -14.48
CA GLU A 148 6.78 -15.70 -15.40
C GLU A 148 6.46 -14.39 -14.67
N PRO A 149 7.03 -13.24 -15.09
CA PRO A 149 6.72 -11.95 -14.48
C PRO A 149 5.23 -11.62 -14.58
N LEU A 150 4.71 -10.88 -13.59
CA LEU A 150 3.33 -10.38 -13.59
C LEU A 150 3.05 -9.60 -14.89
N ASP A 151 2.05 -10.04 -15.67
CA ASP A 151 1.64 -9.32 -16.87
C ASP A 151 0.79 -8.10 -16.51
N LEU A 152 1.47 -6.95 -16.37
CA LEU A 152 0.85 -5.68 -16.02
C LEU A 152 -0.16 -5.17 -17.05
N ARG A 153 -0.14 -5.67 -18.30
CA ARG A 153 -1.16 -5.29 -19.30
C ARG A 153 -2.47 -6.04 -19.10
N ASN A 154 -2.40 -7.17 -18.40
CA ASN A 154 -3.49 -8.12 -18.25
C ASN A 154 -3.76 -8.44 -16.78
N VAL A 155 -3.64 -7.48 -15.85
CA VAL A 155 -4.07 -7.72 -14.47
C VAL A 155 -5.57 -8.01 -14.48
N LYS A 156 -5.99 -9.10 -13.85
CA LYS A 156 -7.38 -9.61 -13.86
C LYS A 156 -8.04 -9.64 -12.49
N ARG A 157 -7.28 -9.54 -11.39
CA ARG A 157 -7.85 -9.61 -10.05
C ARG A 157 -6.98 -8.94 -9.01
N PHE A 158 -7.64 -8.23 -8.10
CA PHE A 158 -7.06 -7.71 -6.86
C PHE A 158 -7.65 -8.48 -5.68
N GLY A 159 -6.89 -8.57 -4.59
CA GLY A 159 -7.38 -9.11 -3.34
C GLY A 159 -6.64 -8.57 -2.12
N ILE A 160 -7.33 -8.61 -0.99
CA ILE A 160 -6.80 -8.30 0.34
C ILE A 160 -7.01 -9.54 1.20
N MET A 161 -5.96 -9.95 1.90
CA MET A 161 -5.94 -11.18 2.68
C MET A 161 -5.33 -10.93 4.05
N VAL A 162 -5.81 -11.70 5.03
CA VAL A 162 -5.14 -11.92 6.31
C VAL A 162 -4.92 -13.43 6.45
N ARG A 163 -3.75 -13.83 6.94
CA ARG A 163 -3.38 -15.26 7.09
C ARG A 163 -2.67 -15.50 8.40
N SER A 164 -2.62 -16.76 8.82
CA SER A 164 -2.06 -17.12 10.12
C SER A 164 -0.55 -17.05 10.19
N PHE A 165 0.14 -17.09 9.05
CA PHE A 165 1.58 -17.36 8.97
C PHE A 165 1.99 -18.58 9.83
N PHE A 166 1.14 -19.62 9.84
CA PHE A 166 1.35 -20.85 10.62
C PHE A 166 1.42 -20.65 12.15
N GLY A 167 0.72 -19.64 12.66
CA GLY A 167 0.51 -19.45 14.10
C GLY A 167 0.91 -18.08 14.63
N ASP A 168 1.49 -17.22 13.80
CA ASP A 168 1.94 -15.88 14.22
C ASP A 168 0.78 -14.92 14.48
N GLN A 169 -0.39 -15.14 13.86
CA GLN A 169 -1.59 -14.33 14.12
C GLN A 169 -2.90 -15.14 13.97
N GLU A 170 -3.87 -14.85 14.85
CA GLU A 170 -5.23 -15.41 14.84
C GLU A 170 -6.25 -14.40 15.39
N GLY A 171 -7.53 -14.79 15.40
CA GLY A 171 -8.62 -14.07 16.05
C GLY A 171 -9.28 -13.01 15.18
N GLN A 172 -10.03 -12.11 15.84
CA GLN A 172 -10.71 -10.99 15.16
C GLN A 172 -9.70 -10.09 14.46
N PHE A 173 -10.03 -9.65 13.25
CA PHE A 173 -9.22 -8.72 12.50
C PHE A 173 -10.03 -7.59 11.87
N GLU A 174 -9.39 -6.43 11.68
CA GLU A 174 -9.99 -5.27 11.03
C GLU A 174 -8.94 -4.38 10.34
N LEU A 175 -9.19 -4.06 9.08
CA LEU A 175 -8.41 -3.13 8.26
C LEU A 175 -9.33 -2.18 7.49
N GLY A 176 -9.19 -0.89 7.76
CA GLY A 176 -9.73 0.17 6.92
C GLY A 176 -8.84 0.43 5.71
N VAL A 177 -9.44 0.52 4.53
CA VAL A 177 -8.77 0.90 3.27
C VAL A 177 -9.50 2.09 2.66
N VAL A 178 -8.82 3.23 2.62
CA VAL A 178 -9.37 4.47 2.05
C VAL A 178 -9.33 4.39 0.53
N SER A 179 -8.19 3.99 -0.05
CA SER A 179 -8.07 3.86 -1.50
C SER A 179 -6.92 2.96 -1.92
N ILE A 180 -7.07 2.39 -3.13
CA ILE A 180 -6.01 1.71 -3.88
C ILE A 180 -5.95 2.37 -5.26
N ALA A 181 -4.76 2.79 -5.67
CA ALA A 181 -4.53 3.43 -6.95
C ALA A 181 -3.23 2.92 -7.59
N ALA A 182 -3.17 2.87 -8.92
CA ALA A 182 -1.90 2.69 -9.61
C ALA A 182 -1.23 4.06 -9.77
N LEU A 183 0.05 4.16 -9.40
CA LEU A 183 0.79 5.41 -9.41
C LEU A 183 2.05 5.26 -10.27
N ARG A 184 2.26 6.25 -11.14
CA ARG A 184 3.49 6.44 -11.89
C ARG A 184 4.32 7.47 -11.14
N MET A 185 5.42 7.03 -10.55
CA MET A 185 6.41 7.90 -9.95
C MET A 185 7.06 8.70 -11.07
N GLY A 186 6.63 9.95 -11.25
CA GLY A 186 7.42 10.93 -12.00
C GLY A 186 8.80 11.00 -11.35
N ARG A 187 9.86 11.20 -12.14
CA ARG A 187 11.18 11.52 -11.58
C ARG A 187 11.07 12.85 -10.81
N TYR A 188 10.64 12.81 -9.56
CA TYR A 188 10.92 13.87 -8.59
C TYR A 188 12.38 13.69 -8.18
N ARG A 189 13.28 14.09 -9.08
CA ARG A 189 14.68 14.27 -8.77
C ARG A 189 15.10 15.61 -9.38
N ASP A 190 15.58 16.46 -8.47
CA ASP A 190 16.44 17.62 -8.68
C ASP A 190 15.78 18.95 -9.04
N HIS A 191 15.10 19.55 -8.05
CA HIS A 191 15.44 20.91 -7.68
C HIS A 191 16.06 20.85 -6.28
N PRO A 192 17.40 20.79 -6.15
CA PRO A 192 18.02 21.26 -4.93
C PRO A 192 17.60 22.72 -4.79
N GLN A 193 16.99 23.07 -3.65
CA GLN A 193 17.00 24.45 -3.22
C GLN A 193 18.49 24.81 -3.14
N GLU A 194 18.93 25.72 -4.02
CA GLU A 194 20.23 26.36 -3.88
C GLU A 194 20.24 26.98 -2.48
N GLU A 195 20.99 26.36 -1.57
CA GLU A 195 21.40 27.01 -0.33
C GLU A 195 22.25 28.21 -0.76
N GLU A 196 21.67 29.41 -0.66
CA GLU A 196 22.43 30.65 -0.80
C GLU A 196 23.45 30.70 0.35
N GLU A 197 24.66 30.24 0.06
CA GLU A 197 25.83 30.31 0.91
C GLU A 197 26.28 31.79 1.00
N PHE A 198 25.95 32.44 2.12
CA PHE A 198 26.38 33.80 2.43
C PHE A 198 27.87 33.78 2.84
N ASP A 199 28.76 33.99 1.86
CA ASP A 199 30.22 34.07 2.07
C ASP A 199 30.57 35.44 2.69
N GLU A 200 30.62 35.49 4.02
CA GLU A 200 31.08 36.65 4.78
C GLU A 200 32.62 36.67 4.83
N LYS A 201 33.25 37.35 3.86
CA LYS A 201 34.69 37.69 3.93
C LYS A 201 34.87 39.16 4.30
N GLU A 202 35.19 39.39 5.56
CA GLU A 202 35.90 40.60 5.99
C GLU A 202 37.34 40.57 5.44
N ASP A 203 37.75 41.64 4.76
CA ASP A 203 39.16 41.98 4.60
C ASP A 203 39.40 43.45 4.95
N TRP A 204 40.45 43.65 5.74
CA TRP A 204 40.83 44.88 6.40
C TRP A 204 41.93 45.59 5.61
N GLY A 205 41.63 46.81 5.15
CA GLY A 205 42.60 47.90 5.18
C GLY A 205 42.89 48.66 3.87
N ARG A 206 42.77 50.00 4.01
CA ARG A 206 43.35 51.09 3.18
C ARG A 206 42.56 51.41 1.90
N THR A 207 41.95 52.59 1.68
CA THR A 207 42.35 53.95 2.07
C THR A 207 41.23 54.97 1.78
N ARG A 208 41.24 56.09 2.54
CA ARG A 208 40.80 57.47 2.23
C ARG A 208 39.33 57.93 2.45
N SER A 209 39.27 58.97 3.31
CA SER A 209 38.27 60.04 3.51
C SER A 209 36.82 59.59 3.73
N GLY A 210 36.20 59.77 4.88
CA GLY A 210 36.29 60.87 5.83
C GLY A 210 34.96 61.60 5.82
N TRP A 211 34.17 61.47 6.90
CA TRP A 211 33.28 62.51 7.45
C TRP A 211 32.54 62.00 8.69
N PHE A 212 32.76 62.73 9.79
CA PHE A 212 31.91 63.02 10.96
C PHE A 212 31.03 61.87 11.53
N SER A 213 31.43 61.28 12.66
CA SER A 213 31.19 61.76 14.04
C SER A 213 29.72 61.73 14.42
N TRP A 214 29.30 60.78 15.26
CA TRP A 214 28.52 61.04 16.48
C TRP A 214 28.97 60.08 17.60
N LEU A 215 29.49 60.68 18.67
CA LEU A 215 29.66 60.12 20.02
C LEU A 215 28.25 59.80 20.59
N THR A 216 28.02 58.83 21.48
CA THR A 216 28.59 58.73 22.82
C THR A 216 28.36 57.34 23.43
N SER A 217 29.44 56.79 23.98
CA SER A 217 29.47 55.76 25.01
C SER A 217 29.01 56.32 26.35
N CYS A 218 28.40 55.47 27.20
CA CYS A 218 28.62 55.53 28.65
C CYS A 218 28.38 54.18 29.33
N LEU A 219 29.47 53.63 29.89
CA LEU A 219 29.63 53.10 31.27
C LEU A 219 28.84 51.82 31.63
N ARG A 220 29.31 50.82 32.39
CA ARG A 220 30.45 50.56 33.32
C ARG A 220 30.35 49.05 33.63
N CYS A 221 31.41 48.23 33.58
CA CYS A 221 32.50 48.04 34.56
C CYS A 221 32.25 46.91 35.60
N ARG A 222 33.35 46.17 35.88
CA ARG A 222 33.65 45.19 36.96
C ARG A 222 33.32 43.73 36.63
N SER A 223 34.21 42.75 36.86
CA SER A 223 35.42 42.67 37.71
C SER A 223 36.44 41.73 37.08
#